data_AF-A0A662FNH7-F1
#
_entry.id   AF-A0A662FNH7-F1
#
_cell.length_a   1.000
_cell.length_b   1.000
_cell.length_c   1.000
_cell.angle_alpha   90.00
_cell.angle_beta   90.00
_cell.angle_gamma   90.00
#
_symmetry.space_group_name_H-M   'P 1'
#
loop_
_entity.id
_entity.type
_entity.pdbx_description
1 polymer ?
#
loop_
_entity_poly.entity_id
_entity_poly.type
_entity_poly.pdbx_seq_one_letter_code
_entity_poly.pdbx_strand_id
1 'polypeptide(L)'
;MVDYKDYAKLGDSIVNFVVSAVCYLRTGQLKSIRVTNRILKEIYLKYKDTLPPKPKGVDRATFIEALFAKIWIEGVLSIEDMIKIGYKGSGDEFNVKQVLSKILEESVGARGYPSSSKASALSGSDRGLPVVNIPVFSKIFSLVAKRKR
;
A
#
# COMPACT_ATOMS: atom_id res chain seq x y z
N MET A 1 18.03 7.36 14.60
CA MET A 1 16.79 7.84 13.95
C MET A 1 16.86 7.33 12.52
N VAL A 2 15.99 6.40 12.11
CA VAL A 2 16.05 5.83 10.75
C VAL A 2 15.69 6.94 9.75
N ASP A 3 16.53 7.15 8.73
CA ASP A 3 16.34 8.19 7.72
C ASP A 3 15.12 7.85 6.83
N TYR A 4 14.34 8.86 6.43
CA TYR A 4 13.28 8.74 5.43
C TYR A 4 13.77 8.09 4.14
N LYS A 5 15.05 8.28 3.80
CA LYS A 5 15.69 7.62 2.65
C LYS A 5 15.78 6.10 2.81
N ASP A 6 16.02 5.59 4.01
CA ASP A 6 16.12 4.14 4.24
C ASP A 6 14.74 3.50 4.23
N TYR A 7 13.74 4.16 4.82
CA TYR A 7 12.34 3.78 4.63
C TYR A 7 11.93 3.80 3.16
N ALA A 8 12.36 4.79 2.39
CA ALA A 8 12.03 4.88 0.97
C ALA A 8 12.66 3.74 0.16
N LYS A 9 13.91 3.34 0.41
CA LYS A 9 14.52 2.18 -0.27
C LYS A 9 13.75 0.88 -0.01
N LEU A 10 13.38 0.63 1.24
CA LEU A 10 12.52 -0.50 1.58
C LEU A 10 11.15 -0.37 0.89
N GLY A 11 10.58 0.83 0.93
CA GLY A 11 9.32 1.18 0.29
C GLY A 11 9.30 0.89 -1.21
N ASP A 12 10.32 1.31 -1.94
CA ASP A 12 10.52 1.04 -3.36
C ASP A 12 10.49 -0.47 -3.66
N SER A 13 11.22 -1.26 -2.86
CA SER A 13 11.21 -2.72 -3.00
C SER A 13 9.82 -3.32 -2.76
N ILE A 14 9.10 -2.83 -1.75
CA ILE A 14 7.75 -3.28 -1.41
C ILE A 14 6.77 -2.93 -2.54
N VAL A 15 6.75 -1.68 -3.01
CA VAL A 15 5.79 -1.27 -4.06
C VAL A 15 6.06 -2.00 -5.37
N ASN A 16 7.33 -2.21 -5.74
CA ASN A 16 7.71 -2.95 -6.94
C ASN A 16 7.27 -4.41 -6.85
N PHE A 17 7.50 -5.06 -5.70
CA PHE A 17 7.08 -6.44 -5.48
C PHE A 17 5.55 -6.58 -5.52
N VAL A 18 4.83 -5.78 -4.73
CA VAL A 18 3.36 -5.84 -4.63
C VAL A 18 2.72 -5.63 -6.00
N VAL A 19 3.16 -4.62 -6.75
CA VAL A 19 2.62 -4.32 -8.08
C VAL A 19 2.92 -5.44 -9.08
N SER A 20 4.13 -6.01 -9.05
CA SER A 20 4.50 -7.14 -9.90
C SER A 20 3.67 -8.39 -9.58
N ALA A 21 3.46 -8.68 -8.30
CA ALA A 21 2.63 -9.79 -7.85
C ALA A 21 1.16 -9.61 -8.29
N VAL A 22 0.60 -8.41 -8.12
CA VAL A 22 -0.76 -8.10 -8.59
C VAL A 22 -0.86 -8.23 -10.11
N CYS A 23 0.15 -7.79 -10.87
CA CYS A 23 0.18 -7.95 -12.32
C CYS A 23 0.11 -9.42 -12.73
N TYR A 24 0.93 -10.26 -12.11
CA TYR A 24 0.91 -11.69 -12.35
C TYR A 24 -0.46 -12.31 -12.04
N LEU A 25 -1.05 -11.99 -10.88
CA LEU A 25 -2.35 -12.51 -10.49
C LEU A 25 -3.49 -12.08 -11.42
N ARG A 26 -3.39 -10.89 -12.01
CA ARG A 26 -4.41 -10.35 -12.91
C ARG A 26 -4.26 -10.82 -14.35
N THR A 27 -3.04 -10.88 -14.85
CA THR A 27 -2.75 -11.09 -16.27
C THR A 27 -2.24 -12.50 -16.58
N GLY A 28 -1.81 -13.25 -15.57
CA GLY A 28 -1.07 -14.51 -15.73
C GLY A 28 0.37 -14.34 -16.21
N GLN A 29 0.83 -13.11 -16.47
CA GLN A 29 2.16 -12.84 -17.01
C GLN A 29 3.16 -12.51 -15.91
N LEU A 30 4.29 -13.23 -15.88
CA LEU A 30 5.38 -12.92 -14.97
C LEU A 30 6.16 -11.71 -15.51
N LYS A 31 5.89 -10.53 -14.95
CA LYS A 31 6.55 -9.27 -15.34
C LYS A 31 7.13 -8.58 -14.11
N SER A 32 8.40 -8.21 -14.20
CA SER A 32 9.02 -7.32 -13.22
C SER A 32 8.59 -5.89 -13.50
N ILE A 33 7.73 -5.33 -12.65
CA ILE A 33 7.25 -3.95 -12.79
C ILE A 33 8.05 -3.06 -11.85
N ARG A 34 8.71 -2.07 -12.45
CA ARG A 34 9.32 -0.96 -11.72
C ARG A 34 8.35 0.21 -11.68
N VAL A 35 7.90 0.58 -10.49
CA VAL A 35 7.05 1.74 -10.26
C VAL A 35 7.89 3.00 -10.46
N THR A 36 7.42 3.90 -11.32
CA THR A 36 8.16 5.14 -11.61
C THR A 36 7.83 6.23 -10.60
N ASN A 37 8.80 7.09 -10.30
CA ASN A 37 8.60 8.27 -9.45
C ASN A 37 7.47 9.18 -9.97
N ARG A 38 7.21 9.18 -11.28
CA ARG A 38 6.07 9.89 -11.88
C ARG A 38 4.75 9.40 -11.28
N ILE A 39 4.51 8.08 -11.28
CA ILE A 39 3.28 7.50 -10.73
C ILE A 39 3.13 7.83 -9.24
N LEU A 40 4.21 7.70 -8.47
CA LEU A 40 4.22 8.00 -7.03
C LEU A 40 3.92 9.48 -6.75
N LYS A 41 4.48 10.41 -7.54
CA LYS A 41 4.17 11.84 -7.47
C LYS A 41 2.71 12.12 -7.78
N GLU A 42 2.13 11.45 -8.77
CA GLU A 42 0.72 11.59 -9.11
C GLU A 42 -0.20 11.06 -8.00
N ILE A 43 0.16 9.94 -7.36
CA ILE A 43 -0.55 9.40 -6.20
C ILE A 43 -0.49 10.41 -5.05
N TYR A 44 0.70 10.93 -4.73
CA TYR A 44 0.84 11.96 -3.71
C TYR A 44 -0.09 13.16 -3.97
N LEU A 45 -0.11 13.69 -5.20
CA LEU A 45 -0.93 14.84 -5.53
C LEU A 45 -2.44 14.56 -5.38
N LYS A 46 -2.87 13.33 -5.67
CA LYS A 46 -4.26 12.90 -5.50
C LYS A 46 -4.68 12.84 -4.04
N TYR A 47 -3.79 12.43 -3.14
CA TYR A 47 -4.11 12.18 -1.72
C TYR A 47 -3.45 13.16 -0.75
N LYS A 48 -2.81 14.23 -1.22
CA LYS A 48 -2.04 15.16 -0.38
C LYS A 48 -2.82 15.72 0.82
N ASP A 49 -4.13 15.85 0.70
CA ASP A 49 -5.01 16.44 1.71
C ASP A 49 -5.52 15.39 2.73
N THR A 50 -5.35 14.09 2.44
CA THR A 50 -5.71 12.98 3.34
C THR A 50 -4.50 12.26 3.92
N LEU A 51 -3.32 12.47 3.34
CA LEU A 51 -2.06 11.90 3.82
C LEU A 51 -1.49 12.68 5.01
N PRO A 52 -0.66 12.03 5.83
CA PRO A 52 0.11 12.75 6.84
C PRO A 52 0.99 13.84 6.18
N PRO A 53 1.29 14.94 6.90
CA PRO A 53 2.12 16.00 6.37
C PRO A 53 3.48 15.47 5.88
N LYS A 54 3.83 15.83 4.64
CA LYS A 54 5.13 15.46 4.07
C LYS A 54 6.25 16.22 4.79
N PRO A 55 7.32 15.55 5.24
CA PRO A 55 8.48 16.22 5.82
C PRO A 55 9.10 17.26 4.87
N LYS A 56 9.71 18.30 5.46
CA LYS A 56 10.49 19.30 4.74
C LYS A 56 11.72 18.64 4.12
N GLY A 57 12.07 19.01 2.88
CA GLY A 57 13.24 18.48 2.18
C GLY A 57 13.09 17.08 1.57
N VAL A 58 12.03 16.33 1.91
CA VAL A 58 11.72 15.03 1.29
C VAL A 58 10.86 15.26 0.05
N ASP A 59 11.22 14.67 -1.10
CA ASP A 59 10.41 14.77 -2.31
C ASP A 59 9.18 13.85 -2.24
N ARG A 60 8.20 14.10 -3.11
CA ARG A 60 6.89 13.44 -3.06
C ARG A 60 6.95 11.93 -3.33
N ALA A 61 7.85 11.47 -4.20
CA ALA A 61 7.95 10.05 -4.52
C ALA A 61 8.57 9.30 -3.34
N THR A 62 9.71 9.79 -2.86
CA THR A 62 10.41 9.27 -1.66
C THR A 62 9.47 9.21 -0.46
N PHE A 63 8.61 10.22 -0.28
CA PHE A 63 7.62 10.21 0.80
C PHE A 63 6.59 9.09 0.66
N ILE A 64 6.06 8.83 -0.54
CA ILE A 64 5.10 7.75 -0.76
C ILE A 64 5.76 6.39 -0.54
N GLU A 65 6.98 6.17 -1.06
CA GLU A 65 7.73 4.94 -0.80
C GLU A 65 7.93 4.71 0.70
N ALA A 66 8.43 5.73 1.41
CA ALA A 66 8.62 5.66 2.85
C ALA A 66 7.31 5.37 3.60
N LEU A 67 6.18 5.90 3.11
CA LEU A 67 4.87 5.63 3.68
C LEU A 67 4.45 4.17 3.51
N PHE A 68 4.69 3.55 2.36
CA PHE A 68 4.43 2.11 2.16
C PHE A 68 5.27 1.24 3.09
N ALA A 69 6.56 1.56 3.24
CA ALA A 69 7.42 0.87 4.21
C ALA A 69 6.90 1.03 5.64
N LYS A 70 6.48 2.23 6.01
CA LYS A 70 5.91 2.51 7.33
C LYS A 70 4.59 1.77 7.58
N ILE A 71 3.71 1.69 6.59
CA ILE A 71 2.46 0.91 6.66
C ILE A 71 2.76 -0.56 6.99
N TRP A 72 3.79 -1.13 6.37
CA TRP A 72 4.18 -2.52 6.61
C TRP A 72 4.86 -2.71 7.97
N ILE A 73 5.86 -1.88 8.31
CA ILE A 73 6.62 -1.97 9.57
C ILE A 73 5.72 -1.79 10.79
N GLU A 74 4.75 -0.88 10.71
CA GLU A 74 3.79 -0.63 11.80
C GLU A 74 2.66 -1.67 11.86
N GLY A 75 2.67 -2.69 10.98
CA GLY A 75 1.69 -3.77 10.97
C GLY A 75 0.29 -3.33 10.52
N VAL A 76 0.16 -2.16 9.89
CA VAL A 76 -1.15 -1.66 9.40
C VAL A 76 -1.67 -2.52 8.26
N LEU A 77 -0.78 -2.95 7.35
CA LEU A 77 -1.08 -3.96 6.33
C LEU A 77 0.11 -4.91 6.18
N SER A 78 -0.18 -6.21 6.11
CA SER A 78 0.81 -7.19 5.64
C SER A 78 1.04 -7.06 4.14
N ILE A 79 2.11 -7.66 3.61
CA ILE A 79 2.36 -7.70 2.16
C ILE A 79 1.22 -8.43 1.45
N GLU A 80 0.70 -9.49 2.06
CA GLU A 80 -0.45 -10.25 1.59
C GLU A 80 -1.71 -9.40 1.49
N ASP A 81 -1.97 -8.55 2.49
CA ASP A 81 -3.10 -7.63 2.47
C ASP A 81 -2.94 -6.60 1.36
N MET A 82 -1.74 -6.03 1.21
CA MET A 82 -1.45 -5.10 0.11
C MET A 82 -1.71 -5.74 -1.26
N ILE A 83 -1.26 -6.97 -1.48
CA ILE A 83 -1.51 -7.70 -2.73
C ILE A 83 -3.01 -7.97 -2.91
N LYS A 84 -3.72 -8.39 -1.86
CA LYS A 84 -5.15 -8.69 -1.93
C LYS A 84 -5.99 -7.45 -2.21
N ILE A 85 -5.69 -6.34 -1.56
CA ILE A 85 -6.34 -5.04 -1.77
C ILE A 85 -6.02 -4.52 -3.16
N GLY A 86 -4.74 -4.53 -3.54
CA GLY A 86 -4.26 -4.13 -4.85
C GLY A 86 -4.93 -4.93 -5.97
N TYR A 87 -5.02 -6.25 -5.81
CA TYR A 87 -5.75 -7.14 -6.73
C TYR A 87 -7.21 -6.71 -6.84
N LYS A 88 -7.95 -6.60 -5.73
CA LYS A 88 -9.36 -6.17 -5.77
C LYS A 88 -9.55 -4.78 -6.43
N GLY A 89 -8.60 -3.87 -6.24
CA GLY A 89 -8.65 -2.51 -6.77
C GLY A 89 -8.17 -2.31 -8.21
N SER A 90 -7.54 -3.32 -8.82
CA SER A 90 -6.90 -3.15 -10.14
C SER A 90 -7.86 -3.19 -11.34
N GLY A 91 -9.17 -3.29 -11.12
CA GLY A 91 -10.16 -3.42 -12.22
C GLY A 91 -9.92 -4.64 -13.12
N ASP A 92 -10.49 -4.58 -14.33
CA ASP A 92 -10.34 -5.59 -15.38
C ASP A 92 -9.01 -5.42 -16.13
N GLU A 93 -8.60 -4.18 -16.40
CA GLU A 93 -7.31 -3.86 -16.98
C GLU A 93 -6.28 -3.47 -15.92
N PHE A 94 -5.14 -4.16 -15.91
CA PHE A 94 -4.10 -3.92 -14.92
C PHE A 94 -3.52 -2.50 -15.02
N ASN A 95 -3.65 -1.72 -13.93
CA ASN A 95 -3.12 -0.37 -13.83
C ASN A 95 -2.38 -0.14 -12.50
N VAL A 96 -1.07 0.16 -12.59
CA VAL A 96 -0.18 0.36 -11.42
C VAL A 96 -0.69 1.45 -10.49
N LYS A 97 -1.14 2.57 -11.04
CA LYS A 97 -1.61 3.72 -10.24
C LYS A 97 -2.86 3.36 -9.46
N GLN A 98 -3.80 2.61 -10.05
CA GLN A 98 -5.01 2.14 -9.37
C GLN A 98 -4.68 1.16 -8.25
N VAL A 99 -3.79 0.20 -8.49
CA VAL A 99 -3.33 -0.77 -7.49
C VAL A 99 -2.79 -0.06 -6.24
N LEU A 100 -1.82 0.83 -6.42
CA LEU A 100 -1.20 1.54 -5.30
C LEU A 100 -2.16 2.51 -4.62
N SER A 101 -3.00 3.20 -5.40
CA SER A 101 -4.04 4.09 -4.87
C SER A 101 -5.00 3.33 -3.95
N LYS A 102 -5.45 2.13 -4.34
CA LYS A 102 -6.39 1.35 -3.54
C LYS A 102 -5.78 0.89 -2.22
N ILE A 103 -4.52 0.45 -2.25
CA ILE A 103 -3.81 0.05 -1.03
C ILE A 103 -3.69 1.25 -0.07
N LEU A 104 -3.37 2.42 -0.62
CA LEU A 104 -3.22 3.64 0.17
C LEU A 104 -4.55 4.08 0.79
N GLU A 105 -5.65 4.09 0.03
CA GLU A 105 -7.00 4.39 0.54
C GLU A 105 -7.39 3.49 1.72
N GLU A 106 -7.15 2.19 1.60
CA GLU A 106 -7.48 1.24 2.67
C GLU A 106 -6.61 1.47 3.92
N SER A 107 -5.32 1.75 3.73
CA SER A 107 -4.40 2.04 4.84
C SER A 107 -4.73 3.34 5.59
N VAL A 108 -5.26 4.34 4.87
CA VAL A 108 -5.66 5.64 5.40
C VAL A 108 -6.98 5.51 6.16
N GLY A 109 -7.93 4.73 5.64
CA GLY A 109 -9.18 4.38 6.34
C GLY A 109 -8.93 3.56 7.61
N ALA A 110 -8.00 2.61 7.58
CA ALA A 110 -7.62 1.81 8.76
C ALA A 110 -6.97 2.62 9.88
N ARG A 111 -6.30 3.73 9.55
CA ARG A 111 -5.70 4.67 10.53
C ARG A 111 -6.67 5.76 11.03
N GLY A 112 -7.91 5.79 10.54
CA GLY A 112 -8.89 6.80 10.95
C GLY A 112 -8.64 8.20 10.39
N TYR A 113 -7.87 8.33 9.30
CA TYR A 113 -7.78 9.61 8.60
C TYR A 113 -9.12 9.93 7.93
N PRO A 114 -9.62 11.18 8.00
CA PRO A 114 -10.92 11.51 7.46
C PRO A 114 -10.94 11.25 5.95
N SER A 115 -11.72 10.26 5.54
CA SER A 115 -12.06 10.08 4.12
C SER A 115 -12.86 11.30 3.69
N SER A 116 -12.48 11.93 2.58
CA SER A 116 -13.16 13.12 2.02
C SER A 116 -14.65 12.90 1.68
N SER A 117 -15.14 11.66 1.74
CA SER A 117 -16.53 11.28 1.52
C SER A 117 -17.35 11.03 2.79
N LYS A 118 -16.78 11.16 4.00
CA LYS A 118 -17.50 11.03 5.28
C LYS A 118 -17.01 12.01 6.34
N ALA A 119 -17.06 13.31 6.03
CA ALA A 119 -16.93 14.36 7.03
C ALA A 119 -18.24 14.54 7.80
N SER A 120 -18.69 13.52 8.52
CA SER A 120 -19.61 13.67 9.64
C SER A 120 -19.54 12.45 10.56
N ALA A 121 -19.40 12.74 11.85
CA ALA A 121 -19.38 11.81 12.99
C ALA A 121 -18.07 11.00 13.16
N LEU A 122 -17.23 11.40 14.12
CA LEU A 122 -17.20 10.79 15.45
C LEU A 122 -16.01 11.29 16.28
N SER A 123 -16.35 11.88 17.42
CA SER A 123 -15.51 12.10 18.60
C SER A 123 -15.29 10.78 19.35
N GLY A 124 -14.11 10.57 19.94
CA GLY A 124 -13.95 9.61 21.05
C GLY A 124 -12.63 8.85 21.12
N SER A 125 -11.76 9.34 22.00
CA SER A 125 -10.85 8.61 22.93
C SER A 125 -10.24 7.25 22.58
N ASP A 126 -8.90 7.23 22.66
CA ASP A 126 -8.06 6.30 23.44
C ASP A 126 -8.20 4.77 23.23
N ARG A 127 -7.09 4.13 22.80
CA ARG A 127 -6.56 2.87 23.36
C ARG A 127 -5.30 2.40 22.63
N GLY A 128 -4.31 1.95 23.42
CA GLY A 128 -3.02 1.42 22.98
C GLY A 128 -3.07 0.24 22.02
N LEU A 129 -2.00 0.11 21.22
CA LEU A 129 -1.87 -0.83 20.12
C LEU A 129 -1.47 -2.24 20.61
N PRO A 130 -2.09 -3.33 20.10
CA PRO A 130 -1.62 -4.68 20.36
C PRO A 130 -0.43 -5.04 19.48
N VAL A 131 0.57 -5.69 20.08
CA VAL A 131 1.64 -6.41 19.38
C VAL A 131 1.04 -7.70 18.80
N VAL A 132 1.05 -7.86 17.47
CA VAL A 132 0.51 -9.06 16.82
C VAL A 132 1.64 -9.89 16.20
N ASN A 133 1.73 -11.13 16.65
CA ASN A 133 2.65 -12.17 16.18
C ASN A 133 2.06 -12.82 14.90
N ILE A 134 2.76 -12.80 13.76
CA ILE A 134 2.22 -13.24 12.46
C ILE A 134 2.84 -14.59 12.05
N PRO A 135 2.05 -15.66 11.83
CA PRO A 135 2.50 -16.88 11.17
C PRO A 135 2.56 -16.69 9.64
N VAL A 136 3.70 -17.07 9.07
CA VAL A 136 4.19 -16.74 7.72
C VAL A 136 3.82 -17.84 6.70
N PHE A 137 3.36 -17.43 5.51
CA PHE A 137 3.40 -18.10 4.18
C PHE A 137 2.37 -19.14 3.67
N SER A 138 1.43 -19.72 4.43
CA SER A 138 0.70 -20.90 3.89
C SER A 138 -0.49 -20.65 2.94
N LYS A 139 -1.05 -19.43 2.86
CA LYS A 139 -2.37 -19.22 2.20
C LYS A 139 -2.35 -18.74 0.75
N ILE A 140 -1.29 -18.08 0.27
CA ILE A 140 -1.26 -17.49 -1.09
C ILE A 140 -1.34 -18.58 -2.19
N PHE A 141 -0.76 -19.76 -1.96
CA PHE A 141 -0.78 -20.85 -2.94
C PHE A 141 -2.15 -21.54 -3.10
N SER A 142 -3.03 -21.43 -2.11
CA SER A 142 -4.37 -22.06 -2.15
C SER A 142 -5.33 -21.39 -3.14
N LEU A 143 -5.15 -20.10 -3.43
CA LEU A 143 -5.98 -19.36 -4.39
C LEU A 143 -5.60 -19.67 -5.85
N VAL A 144 -4.34 -20.03 -6.12
CA VAL A 144 -3.87 -20.43 -7.45
C VAL A 144 -4.31 -21.86 -7.78
N ALA A 145 -4.34 -22.75 -6.80
CA ALA A 145 -4.71 -24.16 -6.99
C ALA A 145 -6.19 -24.37 -7.39
N LYS A 146 -7.09 -23.44 -7.06
CA LYS A 146 -8.53 -23.55 -7.38
C LYS A 146 -8.90 -23.19 -8.83
N ARG A 147 -7.98 -22.65 -9.63
CA ARG A 147 -8.24 -22.30 -11.05
C ARG A 147 -7.78 -23.37 -12.06
N LYS A 148 -7.30 -24.53 -11.60
CA LYS A 148 -6.86 -25.66 -12.45
C LYS A 148 -7.74 -26.92 -12.32
N ARG A 149 -9.06 -26.77 -12.15
CA ARG A 149 -9.99 -27.88 -12.31
C ARG A 149 -11.13 -27.47 -13.22
#